data_AF-A0AAV2KJJ9-F1
#
_entry.id   AF-A0AAV2KJJ9-F1
#
_cell.length_a   1.000
_cell.length_b   1.000
_cell.length_c   1.000
_cell.angle_alpha   90.00
_cell.angle_beta   90.00
_cell.angle_gamma   90.00
#
_symmetry.space_group_name_H-M   'P 1'
#
loop_
_entity.id
_entity.type
_entity.pdbx_description
1 polymer ?
#
loop_
_entity_poly.entity_id
_entity_poly.type
_entity_poly.pdbx_seq_one_letter_code
_entity_poly.pdbx_strand_id
1 'polypeptide(L)'
;MLPPLKQTREGVVTLTCYIKDFYPKELYVSWLIDDKDATHDFRTTGSMEANGAFEAYSRLSVPLSEWDVPERAYSCLVHHESVEQNKIYVRSITQNSPQQTTMVNLNMRISDRCKAQ
;
A
#
# COMPACT_ATOMS: atom_id res chain seq x y z
N MET A 1 -6.97 19.54 6.79
CA MET A 1 -7.19 18.38 5.90
C MET A 1 -7.67 17.26 6.78
N LEU A 2 -8.91 16.80 6.59
CA LEU A 2 -9.48 15.73 7.42
C LEU A 2 -8.83 14.39 7.02
N PRO A 3 -8.42 13.52 7.96
CA PRO A 3 -8.02 12.16 7.64
C PRO A 3 -9.17 11.45 6.90
N PRO A 4 -8.89 10.49 6.00
CA PRO A 4 -9.92 9.79 5.25
C PRO A 4 -10.98 9.27 6.22
N LEU A 5 -12.19 9.79 6.08
CA LEU A 5 -13.32 9.46 6.94
C LEU A 5 -13.49 7.94 6.87
N LYS A 6 -13.44 7.28 8.04
CA LYS A 6 -14.07 5.96 8.22
C LYS A 6 -15.44 6.06 7.54
N GLN A 7 -15.62 5.44 6.38
CA GLN A 7 -16.84 5.62 5.59
C GLN A 7 -17.92 4.75 6.25
N THR A 8 -18.49 5.27 7.33
CA THR A 8 -19.39 4.63 8.29
C THR A 8 -20.79 4.31 7.74
N ARG A 9 -20.97 4.26 6.41
CA ARG A 9 -22.27 3.94 5.80
C ARG A 9 -22.39 2.50 5.33
N GLU A 10 -21.29 1.74 5.20
CA GLU A 10 -21.33 0.39 4.62
C GLU A 10 -20.61 -0.68 5.47
N GLY A 11 -20.10 -0.34 6.67
CA GLY A 11 -19.40 -1.32 7.52
C GLY A 11 -18.11 -1.86 6.91
N VAL A 12 -17.52 -1.12 5.96
CA VAL A 12 -16.29 -1.46 5.23
C VAL A 12 -15.28 -0.33 5.37
N VAL A 13 -14.00 -0.70 5.45
CA VAL A 13 -12.86 0.22 5.46
C VAL A 13 -12.05 -0.02 4.20
N THR A 14 -11.75 1.06 3.47
CA THR A 14 -10.86 1.00 2.30
C THR A 14 -9.47 1.46 2.68
N LEU A 15 -8.53 0.53 2.55
CA LEU A 15 -7.10 0.74 2.73
C LEU A 15 -6.49 1.14 1.39
N THR A 16 -5.57 2.11 1.40
CA THR A 16 -4.94 2.63 0.18
C THR A 16 -3.42 2.59 0.29
N CYS A 17 -2.76 1.92 -0.65
CA CYS A 17 -1.33 2.00 -0.85
C CYS A 17 -1.06 2.93 -2.03
N TYR A 18 -0.55 4.12 -1.74
CA TYR A 18 -0.14 5.09 -2.76
C TYR A 18 1.34 4.87 -3.07
N ILE A 19 1.61 4.45 -4.30
CA ILE A 19 2.91 4.05 -4.81
C ILE A 19 3.40 5.17 -5.71
N LYS A 20 4.59 5.71 -5.45
CA LYS A 20 5.13 6.84 -6.21
C LYS A 20 6.60 6.72 -6.50
N ASP A 21 7.02 7.51 -7.49
CA ASP A 21 8.40 7.67 -7.92
C ASP A 21 9.04 6.37 -8.43
N PHE A 22 8.29 5.57 -9.19
CA PHE A 22 8.79 4.35 -9.81
C PHE A 22 8.98 4.51 -11.32
N TYR A 23 9.92 3.74 -11.88
CA TYR A 23 10.18 3.64 -13.31
C TYR A 23 10.86 2.31 -13.63
N PRO A 24 10.43 1.56 -14.66
CA PRO A 24 9.45 1.92 -15.69
C PRO A 24 7.99 1.76 -15.24
N LYS A 25 7.04 1.83 -16.18
CA LYS A 25 5.61 1.94 -15.91
C LYS A 25 4.99 0.72 -15.23
N GLU A 26 5.51 -0.47 -15.49
CA GLU A 26 4.88 -1.74 -15.11
C GLU A 26 5.21 -2.12 -13.67
N LEU A 27 4.18 -2.38 -12.87
CA LEU A 27 4.30 -2.88 -11.50
C LEU A 27 3.22 -3.92 -11.22
N TYR A 28 3.47 -4.75 -10.21
CA TYR A 28 2.48 -5.67 -9.66
C TYR A 28 2.34 -5.43 -8.16
N VAL A 29 1.09 -5.46 -7.69
CA VAL A 29 0.77 -5.28 -6.27
C VAL A 29 0.02 -6.51 -5.78
N SER A 30 0.38 -6.98 -4.59
CA SER A 30 -0.40 -7.92 -3.80
C SER A 30 -0.63 -7.36 -2.39
N TRP A 31 -1.57 -7.95 -1.67
CA TRP A 31 -1.89 -7.57 -0.31
C TRP A 31 -1.79 -8.77 0.63
N LEU A 32 -1.28 -8.54 1.84
CA LEU A 32 -1.31 -9.49 2.94
C LEU A 32 -2.16 -8.96 4.10
N ILE A 33 -2.81 -9.87 4.80
CA ILE A 33 -3.47 -9.67 6.09
C ILE A 33 -2.78 -10.60 7.08
N ASP A 34 -2.11 -10.04 8.08
CA ASP A 34 -1.31 -10.80 9.07
C ASP A 34 -0.34 -11.79 8.40
N ASP A 35 0.43 -11.28 7.43
CA ASP A 35 1.43 -11.99 6.62
C ASP A 35 0.91 -13.15 5.76
N LYS A 36 -0.41 -13.24 5.57
CA LYS A 36 -1.07 -14.20 4.67
C LYS A 36 -1.74 -13.48 3.51
N ASP A 37 -1.85 -14.14 2.36
CA ASP A 37 -2.53 -13.56 1.20
C ASP A 37 -3.92 -13.03 1.57
N ALA A 38 -4.20 -11.80 1.17
CA ALA A 38 -5.49 -11.18 1.43
C ALA A 38 -6.61 -11.99 0.76
N THR A 39 -7.64 -12.30 1.54
CA THR A 39 -8.83 -13.02 1.06
C THR A 39 -9.88 -12.10 0.43
N HIS A 40 -9.66 -10.79 0.47
CA HIS A 40 -10.57 -9.77 -0.05
C HIS A 40 -10.05 -9.20 -1.37
N ASP A 41 -10.98 -8.78 -2.23
CA ASP A 41 -10.63 -8.18 -3.51
C ASP A 41 -9.90 -6.84 -3.32
N PHE A 42 -8.86 -6.64 -4.12
CA PHE A 42 -8.16 -5.37 -4.24
C PHE A 42 -8.09 -4.94 -5.69
N ARG A 43 -7.94 -3.64 -5.91
CA ARG A 43 -7.80 -3.05 -7.24
C ARG A 43 -6.62 -2.09 -7.28
N THR A 44 -5.78 -2.25 -8.29
CA THR A 44 -4.68 -1.34 -8.59
C THR A 44 -5.04 -0.51 -9.81
N THR A 45 -4.85 0.81 -9.74
CA THR A 45 -5.05 1.71 -10.88
C THR A 45 -3.94 1.51 -11.90
N GLY A 46 -4.17 1.93 -13.14
CA GLY A 46 -3.06 2.11 -14.08
C GLY A 46 -2.05 3.14 -13.57
N SER A 47 -0.80 3.00 -13.98
CA SER A 47 0.28 3.94 -13.66
C SER A 47 0.07 5.27 -14.38
N MET A 48 0.17 6.37 -13.63
CA MET A 48 0.05 7.75 -14.10
C MET A 48 1.43 8.41 -14.03
N GLU A 49 1.81 9.14 -15.07
CA GLU A 49 3.08 9.87 -15.07
C GLU A 49 2.95 11.17 -14.26
N ALA A 50 3.88 11.40 -13.36
CA ALA A 50 3.99 12.61 -12.56
C ALA A 50 5.48 12.95 -12.35
N ASN A 51 5.89 14.16 -12.76
CA ASN A 51 7.24 14.69 -12.51
C ASN A 51 8.39 13.79 -13.02
N GLY A 52 8.22 13.13 -14.16
CA GLY A 52 9.24 12.26 -14.78
C GLY A 52 9.35 10.87 -14.17
N ALA A 53 8.42 10.47 -13.31
CA ALA A 53 8.26 9.13 -12.78
C ALA A 53 6.78 8.71 -12.83
N PHE A 54 6.47 7.49 -12.41
CA PHE A 54 5.10 6.98 -12.34
C PHE A 54 4.57 6.91 -10.90
N GLU A 55 3.25 6.98 -10.81
CA GLU A 55 2.46 6.84 -9.59
C GLU A 55 1.25 5.92 -9.82
N ALA A 56 0.86 5.17 -8.79
CA ALA A 56 -0.30 4.28 -8.83
C ALA A 56 -0.94 4.15 -7.44
N TYR A 57 -2.20 3.74 -7.41
CA TYR A 57 -2.93 3.47 -6.18
C TYR A 57 -3.43 2.02 -6.18
N SER A 58 -3.15 1.30 -5.09
CA SER A 58 -3.81 0.03 -4.81
C SER A 58 -4.78 0.19 -3.65
N ARG A 59 -6.00 -0.32 -3.79
CA ARG A 59 -7.06 -0.24 -2.78
C ARG A 59 -7.57 -1.61 -2.41
N LEU A 60 -7.55 -1.91 -1.12
CA LEU A 60 -8.11 -3.12 -0.51
C LEU A 60 -9.30 -2.71 0.36
N SER A 61 -10.46 -3.35 0.17
CA SER A 61 -11.66 -3.09 0.97
C SER A 61 -11.90 -4.26 1.91
N VAL A 62 -11.99 -3.98 3.22
CA VAL A 62 -12.17 -5.01 4.26
C VAL A 62 -13.32 -4.65 5.18
N PRO A 63 -14.00 -5.63 5.80
CA PRO A 63 -15.02 -5.35 6.80
C PRO A 63 -14.46 -4.56 7.99
N LEU A 64 -15.26 -3.63 8.52
CA LEU A 64 -14.90 -2.84 9.71
C LEU A 64 -14.60 -3.75 10.90
N SER A 65 -15.31 -4.86 11.04
CA SER A 65 -15.07 -5.88 12.07
C SER A 65 -13.69 -6.53 11.97
N GLU A 66 -13.11 -6.63 10.76
CA GLU A 66 -11.75 -7.12 10.58
C GLU A 66 -10.72 -6.03 10.81
N TRP A 67 -11.01 -4.79 10.38
CA TRP A 67 -10.16 -3.63 10.60
C TRP A 67 -10.00 -3.27 12.08
N ASP A 68 -11.06 -3.42 12.87
CA ASP A 68 -11.06 -3.10 14.30
C ASP A 68 -10.42 -4.21 15.17
N VAL A 69 -9.90 -5.29 14.57
CA VAL A 69 -9.08 -6.26 15.29
C VAL A 69 -7.74 -5.62 15.66
N PRO A 70 -7.41 -5.54 16.96
CA PRO A 70 -6.15 -4.95 17.41
C PRO A 70 -4.94 -5.64 16.79
N GLU A 71 -3.90 -4.85 16.51
CA GLU A 71 -2.60 -5.31 15.99
C GLU A 71 -2.64 -5.99 14.61
N ARG A 72 -3.82 -6.16 14.00
CA ARG A 72 -3.92 -6.67 12.63
C ARG A 72 -3.19 -5.78 11.65
N ALA A 73 -2.32 -6.39 10.85
CA ALA A 73 -1.49 -5.72 9.87
C ALA A 73 -1.98 -5.99 8.45
N TYR A 74 -2.14 -4.91 7.68
CA TYR A 74 -2.50 -4.96 6.27
C TYR A 74 -1.34 -4.45 5.44
N SER A 75 -0.67 -5.32 4.70
CA SER A 75 0.57 -5.01 4.00
C SER A 75 0.36 -4.97 2.49
N CYS A 76 0.72 -3.88 1.83
CA CYS A 76 0.85 -3.84 0.37
C CYS A 76 2.27 -4.25 -0.03
N LEU A 77 2.38 -5.19 -0.95
CA LEU A 77 3.62 -5.72 -1.51
C LEU A 77 3.72 -5.23 -2.95
N VAL A 78 4.82 -4.56 -3.29
CA VAL A 78 5.04 -4.02 -4.63
C VAL A 78 6.23 -4.71 -5.28
N HIS A 79 5.93 -5.37 -6.39
CA HIS A 79 6.90 -6.00 -7.28
C HIS A 79 7.11 -5.09 -8.48
N HIS A 80 8.36 -4.78 -8.77
CA HIS A 80 8.73 -3.85 -9.83
C HIS A 80 10.16 -4.11 -10.27
N GLU A 81 10.46 -3.95 -11.55
CA GLU A 81 11.76 -4.34 -12.10
C GLU A 81 12.94 -3.48 -11.64
N SER A 82 12.69 -2.25 -11.17
CA SER A 82 13.77 -1.41 -10.62
C SER A 82 14.33 -1.98 -9.31
N VAL A 83 13.66 -2.97 -8.72
CA VAL A 83 14.05 -3.59 -7.47
C VAL A 83 14.96 -4.77 -7.81
N GLU A 84 16.15 -4.83 -7.17
CA GLU A 84 17.08 -5.96 -7.34
C GLU A 84 16.34 -7.30 -7.20
N GLN A 85 16.77 -8.30 -7.97
CA GLN A 85 16.12 -9.61 -8.03
C GLN A 85 15.88 -10.15 -6.61
N ASN A 86 14.62 -10.50 -6.31
CA ASN A 86 14.09 -10.99 -5.03
C ASN A 86 13.79 -9.97 -3.92
N LYS A 87 13.94 -8.65 -4.16
CA LYS A 87 13.47 -7.64 -3.21
C LYS A 87 12.05 -7.18 -3.57
N ILE A 88 11.22 -6.95 -2.55
CA ILE A 88 9.83 -6.49 -2.65
C ILE A 88 9.70 -5.29 -1.72
N TYR A 89 9.05 -4.21 -2.16
CA TYR A 89 8.72 -3.12 -1.24
C TYR A 89 7.45 -3.46 -0.46
N VAL A 90 7.52 -3.34 0.86
CA VAL A 90 6.39 -3.63 1.75
C VAL A 90 6.07 -2.41 2.60
N ARG A 91 4.78 -2.05 2.64
CA ARG A 91 4.26 -1.06 3.59
C ARG A 91 3.00 -1.58 4.25
N SER A 92 2.97 -1.47 5.58
CA SER A 92 1.88 -1.99 6.40
C SER A 92 1.05 -0.86 7.00
N ILE A 93 -0.25 -1.10 7.08
CA ILE A 93 -1.24 -0.27 7.76
C ILE A 93 -1.77 -1.06 8.95
N THR A 94 -1.87 -0.42 10.11
CA THR A 94 -2.53 -0.97 11.30
C THR A 94 -3.57 0.04 11.80
N GLN A 95 -4.58 -0.42 12.52
CA GLN A 95 -5.61 0.45 13.12
C GLN A 95 -5.01 1.57 14.00
N ASN A 96 -3.90 1.26 14.70
CA ASN A 96 -3.20 2.16 15.60
C ASN A 96 -2.09 2.99 14.92
N SER A 97 -2.13 3.13 13.59
CA SER A 97 -1.15 3.95 12.87
C SER A 97 -1.10 5.37 13.48
N PRO A 98 0.10 5.97 13.71
CA PRO A 98 0.24 7.28 14.35
C PRO A 98 -0.54 8.41 13.67
N GLN A 99 -0.84 8.23 12.39
CA GLN A 99 -1.55 9.20 11.56
C GLN A 99 -3.06 8.91 11.46
N GLN A 100 -3.56 7.86 12.12
CA GLN A 100 -4.95 7.39 12.09
C GLN A 100 -5.54 7.35 10.67
N THR A 101 -4.72 6.91 9.71
CA THR A 101 -5.03 6.92 8.29
C THR A 101 -5.13 5.50 7.78
N THR A 102 -6.04 5.30 6.82
CA THR A 102 -6.14 4.07 6.04
C THR A 102 -5.22 4.09 4.81
N MET A 103 -4.36 5.11 4.68
CA MET A 103 -3.47 5.30 3.54
C MET A 103 -2.00 5.24 3.95
N VAL A 104 -1.21 4.42 3.24
CA VAL A 104 0.27 4.44 3.31
C VAL A 104 0.87 4.96 2.02
N ASN A 105 2.00 5.64 2.18
CA ASN A 105 2.82 6.14 1.07
C ASN A 105 4.02 5.22 0.90
N LEU A 106 4.20 4.67 -0.31
CA LEU A 106 5.33 3.83 -0.70
C LEU A 106 6.12 4.57 -1.77
N ASN A 107 7.31 5.07 -1.39
CA ASN A 107 8.23 5.71 -2.31
C ASN A 107 9.22 4.67 -2.83
N MET A 108 9.31 4.54 -4.15
CA MET A 108 10.18 3.58 -4.84
C MET A 108 11.51 4.16 -5.32
N ARG A 109 11.79 5.45 -5.08
CA ARG A 109 13.16 5.95 -5.22
C ARG A 109 14.03 5.14 -4.29
N ILE A 110 14.86 4.28 -4.86
CA ILE A 110 15.93 3.61 -4.14
C ILE A 110 16.76 4.74 -3.54
N SER A 111 16.58 4.98 -2.24
CA SER A 111 17.54 5.80 -1.53
C SER A 111 18.86 5.04 -1.62
N ASP A 112 19.90 5.70 -2.12
CA ASP A 112 21.28 5.19 -2.11
C ASP A 112 21.75 4.73 -0.70
N ARG A 113 20.95 4.98 0.34
CA ARG A 113 21.13 4.51 1.72
C ARG A 113 20.91 3.01 1.94
N CYS A 114 20.44 2.25 0.95
CA CYS A 114 20.42 0.78 1.02
C CYS A 114 21.63 0.10 0.36
N LYS A 115 22.65 0.86 -0.05
CA LYS A 115 24.00 0.31 -0.24
C LYS A 115 24.66 0.20 1.13
N ALA A 116 24.32 -0.87 1.86
CA ALA A 116 25.06 -1.25 3.04
C ALA A 116 26.50 -1.62 2.60
N GLN A 117 27.42 -0.75 3.02
CA GLN A 117 28.84 -0.91 3.34
C GLN A 117 29.63 -2.08 2.71
#